data_AF-A0A9X1UYJ8-F1
#
_entry.id   AF-A0A9X1UYJ8-F1
#
_cell.length_a   1.000
_cell.length_b   1.000
_cell.length_c   1.000
_cell.angle_alpha   90.00
_cell.angle_beta   90.00
_cell.angle_gamma   90.00
#
_symmetry.space_group_name_H-M   'P 1'
#
loop_
_entity.id
_entity.type
_entity.pdbx_description
1 polymer ?
#
loop_
_entity_poly.entity_id
_entity_poly.type
_entity_poly.pdbx_seq_one_letter_code
_entity_poly.pdbx_strand_id
1 'polypeptide(L)' 'MADIRVEKKKPVWPWLFLIIVLAVIIFLYFYGSMDTEDTDDTTIETEEIDEVTNINSDLKLLKIKNITV' A
#
# COMPACT_ATOMS: atom_id res chain seq x y z
N MET A 1 11.36 -2.21 -63.56
CA MET A 1 11.51 -1.39 -62.34
C MET A 1 10.15 -1.45 -61.65
N ALA A 2 10.02 -2.25 -60.60
CA ALA A 2 8.74 -2.44 -59.93
C ALA A 2 8.75 -1.63 -58.63
N ASP A 3 7.86 -0.66 -58.52
CA ASP A 3 7.62 0.06 -57.26
C ASP A 3 7.03 -0.92 -56.24
N ILE A 4 7.83 -1.32 -55.25
CA ILE A 4 7.38 -2.13 -54.14
C ILE A 4 6.60 -1.22 -53.17
N ARG A 5 5.27 -1.31 -53.22
CA ARG A 5 4.40 -0.62 -52.25
C ARG A 5 4.62 -1.27 -50.88
N VAL A 6 5.34 -0.58 -50.00
CA VAL A 6 5.56 -1.05 -48.62
C VAL A 6 4.31 -0.73 -47.80
N GLU A 7 3.44 -1.71 -47.65
CA GLU A 7 2.26 -1.60 -46.79
C GLU A 7 2.73 -1.69 -45.33
N LYS A 8 2.55 -0.59 -44.57
CA LYS A 8 2.91 -0.59 -43.16
C LYS A 8 1.92 -1.44 -42.38
N LYS A 9 2.40 -2.57 -41.84
CA LYS A 9 1.61 -3.37 -40.90
C LYS A 9 1.18 -2.51 -39.71
N LYS A 10 -0.09 -2.59 -39.36
CA LYS A 10 -0.62 -1.93 -38.16
C LYS A 10 0.16 -2.42 -36.94
N PRO A 11 0.52 -1.55 -36.00
CA PRO A 11 1.21 -1.94 -34.78
C PRO A 11 0.24 -2.70 -33.88
N VAL A 12 0.16 -4.02 -34.04
CA VAL A 12 -0.61 -4.93 -33.16
C VAL A 12 0.10 -5.18 -31.83
N TRP A 13 1.38 -4.82 -31.76
CA TRP A 13 2.27 -5.08 -30.64
C TRP A 13 1.85 -4.43 -29.30
N PRO A 14 1.35 -3.17 -29.27
CA PRO A 14 0.89 -2.54 -28.02
C PRO A 14 -0.34 -3.23 -27.42
N TRP A 15 -1.21 -3.80 -28.25
CA TRP A 15 -2.41 -4.49 -27.80
C TRP A 15 -2.11 -5.83 -27.12
N LEU A 16 -1.10 -6.55 -27.60
CA LEU A 16 -0.68 -7.80 -26.97
C LEU A 16 -0.19 -7.56 -25.54
N PHE A 17 0.59 -6.50 -25.33
CA PHE A 17 1.09 -6.12 -24.01
C PHE A 17 -0.06 -5.76 -23.06
N LEU A 18 -1.05 -5.01 -23.55
CA LEU A 18 -2.22 -4.63 -22.75
C LEU A 18 -3.02 -5.85 -22.28
N ILE A 19 -3.22 -6.84 -23.15
CA ILE A 19 -3.92 -8.09 -22.80
C ILE A 19 -3.14 -8.86 -21.73
N ILE A 20 -1.81 -8.95 -21.87
CA ILE A 20 -0.96 -9.66 -20.91
C ILE A 20 -1.03 -9.00 -19.53
N VAL A 21 -0.90 -7.67 -19.47
CA VAL A 21 -0.98 -6.92 -18.20
C VAL A 21 -2.33 -7.15 -17.54
N LEU A 22 -3.42 -7.08 -18.30
CA LEU A 22 -4.77 -7.31 -17.76
C LEU A 22 -4.94 -8.75 -17.25
N ALA A 23 -4.43 -9.75 -17.98
CA ALA A 23 -4.46 -11.14 -17.55
C ALA A 23 -3.68 -11.38 -16.25
N VAL A 24 -2.51 -10.74 -16.09
CA VAL A 24 -1.70 -10.83 -14.87
C VAL A 24 -2.43 -10.21 -13.67
N ILE A 25 -3.08 -9.05 -13.85
CA ILE A 25 -3.86 -8.41 -12.78
C ILE A 25 -5.02 -9.32 -12.33
N ILE A 26 -5.77 -9.88 -13.27
CA ILE A 26 -6.88 -10.79 -12.97
C ILE A 26 -6.37 -12.06 -12.29
N PHE A 27 -5.27 -12.62 -12.78
CA PHE A 27 -4.64 -13.80 -12.19
C PHE A 27 -4.20 -13.54 -10.74
N LEU A 28 -3.52 -12.43 -10.48
CA LEU A 28 -3.09 -12.06 -9.13
C LEU A 28 -4.27 -11.76 -8.19
N TYR A 29 -5.33 -11.10 -8.68
CA TYR A 29 -6.52 -10.87 -7.88
C TYR A 29 -7.22 -12.20 -7.51
N PHE A 30 -7.41 -13.07 -8.50
CA PHE A 30 -8.09 -14.34 -8.30
C PHE A 30 -7.32 -15.29 -7.37
N TYR A 31 -6.00 -15.42 -7.56
CA TYR A 31 -5.17 -16.29 -6.72
C TYR A 31 -4.77 -15.63 -5.39
N GLY A 32 -4.59 -14.31 -5.35
CA GLY A 32 -4.19 -13.57 -4.16
C GLY A 32 -5.33 -13.39 -3.15
N SER A 33 -6.59 -13.25 -3.61
CA SER A 33 -7.74 -13.18 -2.70
C SER A 33 -8.17 -14.54 -2.12
N MET A 34 -7.56 -15.65 -2.55
CA MET A 34 -7.82 -16.97 -1.93
C MET A 34 -7.07 -17.17 -0.60
N ASP A 35 -6.13 -16.28 -0.26
CA ASP A 35 -5.32 -16.34 0.96
C ASP A 35 -5.74 -15.29 2.01
N THR A 36 -6.85 -14.59 1.78
CA THR A 36 -7.28 -13.44 2.62
C THR A 36 -8.52 -13.72 3.48
N GLU A 37 -8.87 -14.98 3.75
CA GLU A 37 -9.89 -15.28 4.79
C GLU A 37 -9.38 -15.00 6.22
N ASP A 38 -8.09 -14.72 6.42
CA ASP A 38 -7.48 -14.38 7.72
C ASP A 38 -6.82 -12.99 7.75
N THR A 39 -7.39 -11.98 7.10
CA THR A 39 -6.97 -10.58 7.35
C THR A 39 -8.19 -9.66 7.48
N ASP A 40 -9.14 -10.11 8.29
CA ASP A 40 -9.87 -9.18 9.12
C ASP A 40 -8.87 -8.56 10.10
N ASP A 41 -8.86 -7.23 10.18
CA ASP A 41 -8.21 -6.44 11.23
C ASP A 41 -6.73 -5.99 11.04
N THR A 42 -6.32 -5.59 9.84
CA THR A 42 -5.36 -4.47 9.77
C THR A 42 -6.14 -3.17 9.96
N THR A 43 -6.55 -2.95 11.21
CA THR A 43 -6.69 -1.60 11.75
C THR A 43 -5.39 -0.88 11.41
N ILE A 44 -5.47 0.16 10.58
CA ILE A 44 -4.39 1.14 10.46
C ILE A 44 -4.35 1.84 11.82
N GLU A 45 -3.63 1.23 12.76
CA GLU A 45 -3.23 1.88 14.00
C GLU A 45 -2.28 3.00 13.58
N THR A 46 -2.86 4.19 13.47
CA THR A 46 -2.09 5.41 13.49
C THR A 46 -1.52 5.45 14.91
N GLU A 47 -0.28 5.00 15.09
CA GLU A 47 0.46 5.18 16.33
C GLU A 47 0.61 6.70 16.54
N GLU A 48 -0.38 7.29 17.22
CA GLU A 48 -0.24 8.60 17.83
C GLU A 48 0.85 8.48 18.90
N ILE A 49 1.93 9.25 18.71
CA ILE A 49 3.07 9.33 19.61
C ILE A 49 2.62 10.03 20.90
N ASP A 50 1.97 9.30 21.78
CA ASP A 50 1.42 9.81 23.05
C ASP A 50 2.32 9.49 24.28
N GLU A 51 3.58 9.09 24.05
CA GLU A 51 4.48 8.64 25.13
C GLU A 51 5.52 9.68 25.59
N VAL A 52 5.28 10.99 25.42
CA VAL A 52 6.18 12.03 25.97
C VAL A 52 5.47 12.97 26.96
N THR A 53 4.14 12.93 27.01
CA THR A 53 3.32 13.83 27.84
C THR A 53 3.03 13.25 29.23
N ASN A 54 3.07 11.92 29.40
CA ASN A 54 2.68 11.26 30.65
C ASN A 54 3.78 11.34 31.73
N ILE A 55 5.04 11.08 31.37
CA ILE A 55 6.21 11.14 32.27
C ILE A 55 6.43 12.51 32.93
N ASN A 56 6.17 13.60 32.21
CA ASN A 56 6.30 14.96 32.78
C ASN A 56 5.20 15.28 33.80
N SER A 57 4.02 14.67 33.65
CA SER A 57 2.87 14.90 34.52
C SER A 57 3.08 14.22 35.88
N ASP A 58 3.57 12.98 35.87
CA ASP A 58 3.87 12.22 37.08
C ASP A 58 5.04 12.82 37.87
N LEU A 59 6.09 13.28 37.18
CA LEU A 59 7.21 13.96 37.85
C LEU A 59 6.77 15.26 38.52
N LYS A 60 5.86 16.01 37.88
CA LYS A 60 5.31 17.26 38.43
C LYS A 60 4.46 16.98 39.67
N LEU A 61 3.67 15.91 39.68
CA LEU A 61 2.84 15.52 40.82
C LEU A 61 3.69 15.10 42.03
N LEU A 62 4.72 14.28 41.81
CA LEU A 62 5.66 13.87 42.86
C LEU A 62 6.43 15.05 43.44
N LYS A 63 6.83 16.01 42.59
CA LYS A 63 7.51 17.25 43.02
C LYS A 63 6.60 18.22 43.77
N ILE A 64 5.28 18.17 43.60
CA ILE A 64 4.36 19.00 44.40
C ILE A 64 4.12 18.33 45.76
N LYS A 65 3.97 17.00 45.77
CA LYS A 65 3.73 16.23 47.00
C LYS A 65 4.89 16.34 48.00
N ASN A 66 6.14 16.40 47.53
CA ASN A 66 7.30 16.49 48.42
C ASN A 66 7.60 17.92 48.93
N ILE A 67 6.97 18.96 48.36
CA ILE A 67 7.10 20.35 48.82
C ILE A 67 6.04 20.67 49.90
N THR A 68 4.92 19.95 49.92
CA THR A 68 3.79 20.20 50.83
C THR A 68 3.86 19.38 52.13
N VAL A 69 5.00 18.76 52.46
CA VAL A 69 5.26 18.09 53.76
C VAL A 69 6.31 18.85 54.55
#